data_AF-A0A087TQV6-F1
#
_entry.id   AF-A0A087TQV6-F1
#
_cell.length_a   1.000
_cell.length_b   1.000
_cell.length_c   1.000
_cell.angle_alpha   90.00
_cell.angle_beta   90.00
_cell.angle_gamma   90.00
#
_symmetry.space_group_name_H-M   'P 1'
#
loop_
_entity.id
_entity.type
_entity.pdbx_description
1 polymer ?
#
loop_
_entity_poly.entity_id
_entity_poly.type
_entity_poly.pdbx_seq_one_letter_code
_entity_poly.pdbx_strand_id
1 'polypeptide(L)'
;MSVTISSLYSLSTMLFGGYYASTIPSWLSWLRYLSVVHYTFHAMQIVEFEGGIPIPCAVNNSRFAVCREQNATFIPVKDIINRGEETLPLWANTLVLILFLLIFRLLGYLSLRYFRTAK
;
A
#
# COMPACT_ATOMS: atom_id res chain seq x y z
N MET A 1 -7.94 -8.24 26.25
CA MET A 1 -8.40 -7.04 25.51
C MET A 1 -7.30 -6.37 24.68
N SER A 2 -6.08 -6.17 25.20
CA SER A 2 -5.01 -5.55 24.39
C SER A 2 -4.68 -6.36 23.12
N VAL A 3 -4.54 -7.68 23.22
CA VAL A 3 -4.21 -8.56 22.07
C VAL A 3 -5.30 -8.52 20.97
N THR A 4 -6.58 -8.50 21.35
CA THR A 4 -7.70 -8.44 20.40
C THR A 4 -7.81 -7.09 19.70
N ILE A 5 -7.46 -6.00 20.38
CA ILE A 5 -7.42 -4.65 19.78
C ILE A 5 -6.27 -4.57 18.77
N SER A 6 -5.09 -5.11 19.12
CA SER A 6 -3.95 -5.14 18.22
C SER A 6 -4.19 -5.98 16.96
N SER A 7 -4.87 -7.12 17.08
CA SER A 7 -5.21 -7.97 15.94
C SER A 7 -6.24 -7.31 15.02
N LEU A 8 -7.29 -6.68 15.58
CA LEU A 8 -8.29 -5.92 14.81
C LEU A 8 -7.68 -4.73 14.08
N TYR A 9 -6.76 -4.01 14.73
CA TYR A 9 -6.02 -2.91 14.11
C TYR A 9 -5.18 -3.41 12.94
N SER A 10 -4.41 -4.49 13.14
CA SER A 10 -3.56 -5.08 12.10
C SER A 10 -4.38 -5.55 10.89
N LEU A 11 -5.48 -6.26 11.12
CA LEU A 11 -6.40 -6.71 10.07
C LEU A 11 -7.01 -5.54 9.30
N SER A 12 -7.44 -4.49 10.00
CA SER A 12 -7.96 -3.28 9.37
C SER A 12 -6.91 -2.63 8.46
N THR A 13 -5.66 -2.49 8.91
CA THR A 13 -4.60 -1.90 8.08
C THR A 13 -4.27 -2.74 6.85
N MET A 14 -4.35 -4.07 6.93
CA MET A 14 -4.17 -4.97 5.78
C MET A 14 -5.31 -4.85 4.77
N LEU A 15 -6.56 -4.74 5.25
CA LEU A 15 -7.74 -4.55 4.39
C LEU A 15 -7.66 -3.24 3.59
N PHE A 16 -7.29 -2.14 4.25
CA PHE A 16 -7.08 -0.84 3.61
C PHE A 16 -5.71 -0.70 2.95
N GLY A 17 -4.86 -1.72 3.00
CA GLY A 17 -3.50 -1.74 2.46
C GLY A 17 -3.39 -1.95 0.95
N GLY A 18 -4.52 -2.15 0.25
CA GLY A 18 -4.54 -2.10 -1.21
C GLY A 18 -4.65 -3.44 -1.95
N TYR A 19 -5.02 -4.55 -1.30
CA TYR A 19 -5.27 -5.83 -1.99
C TYR A 19 -6.74 -6.25 -2.07
N TYR A 20 -7.53 -6.06 -1.00
CA TYR A 20 -8.86 -6.70 -0.89
C TYR A 20 -10.06 -5.81 -1.24
N ALA A 21 -9.91 -4.48 -1.25
CA ALA A 21 -11.03 -3.57 -1.49
C ALA A 21 -10.90 -2.88 -2.85
N SER A 22 -11.31 -3.57 -3.91
CA SER A 22 -11.45 -2.99 -5.26
C SER A 22 -12.66 -2.04 -5.38
N THR A 23 -13.50 -1.97 -4.33
CA THR A 23 -14.75 -1.21 -4.30
C THR A 23 -14.85 -0.43 -2.98
N ILE A 24 -13.85 0.41 -2.69
CA ILE A 24 -13.95 1.33 -1.55
C ILE A 24 -14.89 2.49 -1.96
N PRO A 25 -15.96 2.77 -1.21
CA PRO A 25 -16.81 3.92 -1.51
C PRO A 25 -16.00 5.22 -1.39
N SER A 26 -16.27 6.21 -2.23
CA SER A 26 -15.46 7.43 -2.36
C SER A 26 -15.21 8.15 -1.04
N TRP A 27 -16.19 8.18 -0.14
CA TRP A 27 -16.09 8.78 1.20
C TRP A 27 -15.11 8.04 2.15
N LEU A 28 -14.71 6.81 1.83
CA LEU A 28 -13.80 5.99 2.63
C LEU A 28 -12.43 5.81 1.94
N SER A 29 -12.26 6.32 0.71
CA SER A 29 -11.02 6.21 -0.06
C SER A 29 -9.81 6.84 0.67
N TRP A 30 -10.03 7.89 1.46
CA TRP A 30 -8.98 8.57 2.21
C TRP A 30 -8.30 7.68 3.26
N LEU A 31 -9.00 6.68 3.81
CA LEU A 31 -8.43 5.74 4.78
C LEU A 31 -7.28 4.92 4.19
N ARG A 32 -7.27 4.73 2.87
CA ARG A 32 -6.16 4.04 2.20
C ARG A 32 -4.84 4.78 2.35
N TYR A 33 -4.86 6.12 2.28
CA TYR A 33 -3.68 6.96 2.48
C TYR A 33 -3.23 7.04 3.94
N LEU A 34 -4.06 6.61 4.90
CA LEU A 34 -3.66 6.43 6.30
C LEU A 34 -3.05 5.07 6.58
N SER A 35 -3.17 4.09 5.68
CA SER A 35 -2.58 2.77 5.87
C SER A 35 -1.12 2.74 5.43
N VAL A 36 -0.23 2.48 6.39
CA VAL A 36 1.20 2.18 6.14
C VAL A 36 1.37 1.02 5.14
N VAL A 37 0.42 0.07 5.14
CA VAL A 37 0.44 -1.09 4.26
C VAL A 37 0.32 -0.67 2.79
N HIS A 38 -0.41 0.40 2.48
CA HIS A 38 -0.57 0.87 1.10
C HIS A 38 0.77 1.31 0.48
N TYR A 39 1.52 2.16 1.18
CA TYR A 39 2.81 2.67 0.69
C TYR A 39 3.90 1.59 0.68
N THR A 40 3.93 0.71 1.69
CA THR A 40 4.89 -0.40 1.74
C THR A 40 4.65 -1.40 0.60
N PHE A 41 3.40 -1.77 0.34
CA PHE A 41 3.05 -2.67 -0.74
C PHE A 41 3.43 -2.09 -2.10
N HIS A 42 3.14 -0.81 -2.32
CA HIS A 42 3.53 -0.12 -3.55
C HIS A 42 5.05 -0.09 -3.75
N ALA A 43 5.82 0.23 -2.70
CA ALA A 43 7.28 0.22 -2.75
C ALA A 43 7.83 -1.20 -3.04
N MET A 44 7.26 -2.24 -2.44
CA MET A 44 7.65 -3.63 -2.70
C MET A 44 7.35 -4.05 -4.15
N GLN A 45 6.21 -3.65 -4.69
CA GLN A 45 5.86 -3.92 -6.09
C GLN A 45 6.83 -3.28 -7.07
N ILE A 46 7.23 -2.03 -6.83
CA ILE A 46 8.25 -1.36 -7.65
C ILE A 46 9.56 -2.16 -7.62
N VAL A 47 10.05 -2.51 -6.42
CA VAL A 47 11.32 -3.25 -6.27
C VAL A 47 11.27 -4.61 -6.98
N GLU A 48 10.18 -5.35 -6.81
CA GLU A 48 10.02 -6.68 -7.40
C GLU A 48 9.90 -6.63 -8.93
N PHE A 49 9.11 -5.69 -9.47
CA PHE A 49 8.79 -5.66 -10.90
C PHE A 49 9.73 -4.79 -11.74
N GLU A 50 10.38 -3.76 -11.17
CA GLU A 50 11.44 -3.03 -11.89
C GLU A 50 12.76 -3.82 -11.93
N GLY A 51 13.07 -4.58 -10.88
CA GLY A 51 14.30 -5.39 -10.81
C GLY A 51 14.16 -6.82 -11.34
N GLY A 52 12.93 -7.28 -11.55
CA GLY A 52 12.60 -8.67 -11.91
C GLY A 52 12.51 -8.95 -13.41
N ILE A 53 12.27 -10.22 -13.74
CA ILE A 53 12.02 -10.69 -15.11
C ILE A 53 10.64 -10.20 -15.56
N PRO A 54 10.47 -9.69 -16.80
CA PRO A 54 9.17 -9.25 -17.29
C PRO A 54 8.15 -10.39 -17.31
N ILE A 55 6.94 -10.11 -16.83
CA ILE A 55 5.89 -11.12 -16.72
C ILE A 55 5.24 -11.33 -18.09
N PRO A 56 5.22 -12.57 -18.62
CA PRO A 56 4.55 -12.86 -19.88
C PRO A 56 3.04 -12.73 -19.73
N CYS A 57 2.39 -12.28 -20.80
CA CYS A 57 0.93 -12.24 -20.87
C CYS A 57 0.36 -13.66 -20.81
N ALA A 58 -0.75 -13.84 -20.07
CA ALA A 58 -1.45 -15.12 -20.04
C ALA A 58 -2.11 -15.41 -21.39
N VAL A 59 -1.98 -16.65 -21.87
CA VAL A 59 -2.50 -17.10 -23.18
C VAL A 59 -4.02 -16.97 -23.27
N ASN A 60 -4.73 -17.22 -22.16
CA ASN A 60 -6.20 -17.14 -22.08
C ASN A 60 -6.62 -16.20 -20.93
N ASN A 61 -7.58 -15.30 -21.20
CA ASN A 61 -8.22 -14.40 -20.22
C ASN A 61 -7.26 -13.51 -19.40
N SER A 62 -6.41 -12.74 -20.09
CA SER A 62 -5.67 -11.65 -19.44
C SER A 62 -6.61 -10.58 -18.86
N ARG A 63 -6.33 -10.17 -17.62
CA ARG A 63 -7.01 -9.05 -16.96
C ARG A 63 -6.51 -7.67 -17.43
N PHE A 64 -5.35 -7.62 -18.09
CA PHE A 64 -4.75 -6.40 -18.63
C PHE A 64 -5.14 -6.19 -20.09
N ALA A 65 -5.63 -4.98 -20.41
CA ALA A 65 -6.05 -4.62 -21.76
C ALA A 65 -4.90 -4.71 -22.78
N VAL A 66 -3.66 -4.40 -22.37
CA VAL A 66 -2.47 -4.46 -23.23
C VAL A 66 -2.22 -5.87 -23.78
N CYS A 67 -2.42 -6.91 -22.97
CA CYS A 67 -2.31 -8.30 -23.44
C CYS A 67 -3.53 -8.78 -24.24
N ARG A 68 -4.70 -8.14 -24.10
CA ARG A 68 -5.94 -8.54 -24.80
C ARG A 68 -6.08 -7.86 -26.16
N GLU A 69 -5.72 -6.59 -26.24
CA GLU A 69 -6.03 -5.72 -27.38
C GLU A 69 -4.80 -5.40 -28.24
N GLN A 70 -3.60 -5.38 -27.65
CA GLN A 70 -2.37 -4.96 -28.35
C GLN A 70 -1.46 -6.14 -28.72
N ASN A 71 -1.92 -7.39 -28.52
CA ASN A 71 -1.15 -8.63 -28.76
C ASN A 71 0.27 -8.58 -28.14
N ALA A 72 0.39 -7.92 -26.99
CA ALA A 72 1.66 -7.81 -26.28
C ALA A 72 2.06 -9.16 -25.71
N THR A 73 3.35 -9.47 -25.74
CA THR A 73 3.92 -10.70 -25.16
C THR A 73 4.22 -10.55 -23.67
N PHE A 74 4.43 -9.32 -23.20
CA PHE A 74 4.78 -9.00 -21.81
C PHE A 74 3.90 -7.88 -21.26
N ILE A 75 3.61 -7.96 -19.95
CA ILE A 75 2.84 -6.93 -19.24
C ILE A 75 3.82 -5.82 -18.84
N PRO A 76 3.60 -4.55 -19.24
CA PRO A 76 4.46 -3.46 -18.83
C PRO A 76 4.29 -3.20 -17.32
N VAL A 77 5.42 -3.01 -16.63
CA VAL A 77 5.50 -2.82 -15.17
C VAL A 77 4.57 -1.72 -14.68
N LYS A 78 4.50 -0.60 -15.43
CA LYS A 78 3.59 0.51 -15.14
C LYS A 78 2.11 0.11 -15.04
N ASP A 79 1.63 -0.86 -15.81
CA ASP A 79 0.21 -1.26 -15.76
C ASP A 79 -0.07 -2.23 -14.61
N ILE A 80 0.97 -2.90 -14.10
CA ILE A 80 0.89 -3.77 -12.91
C ILE A 80 0.81 -2.92 -11.64
N ILE A 81 1.58 -1.84 -11.61
CA ILE A 81 1.69 -0.92 -10.47
C ILE A 81 0.54 0.10 -10.52
N ASN A 82 0.23 0.69 -11.68
CA ASN A 82 -0.85 1.66 -11.87
C ASN A 82 -2.18 0.94 -12.14
N ARG A 83 -2.74 0.25 -11.14
CA ARG A 83 -4.11 -0.31 -11.20
C ARG A 83 -5.19 0.78 -11.18
N GLY A 84 -5.07 1.79 -12.04
CA GLY A 84 -6.03 2.89 -12.18
C GLY A 84 -5.75 4.13 -11.34
N GLU A 85 -4.58 4.24 -10.70
CA GLU A 85 -4.22 5.41 -9.89
C GLU A 85 -2.81 5.91 -10.17
N GLU A 86 -2.64 7.22 -10.02
CA GLU A 86 -1.38 7.94 -10.14
C GLU A 86 -0.40 7.44 -9.07
N THR A 87 0.65 6.77 -9.50
CA THR A 87 1.65 6.19 -8.60
C THR A 87 2.67 7.22 -8.17
N LEU A 88 2.88 7.33 -6.87
CA LEU A 88 3.98 8.11 -6.31
C LEU A 88 5.33 7.43 -6.60
N PRO A 89 6.39 8.20 -6.89
CA PRO A 89 7.73 7.62 -7.06
C PRO A 89 8.18 6.92 -5.78
N LEU A 90 9.06 5.91 -5.91
CA LEU A 90 9.55 5.08 -4.80
C LEU A 90 9.98 5.93 -3.59
N TRP A 91 10.80 6.96 -3.82
CA TRP A 91 11.28 7.88 -2.78
C TRP A 91 10.15 8.59 -2.01
N ALA A 92 9.08 9.01 -2.69
CA ALA A 92 7.95 9.65 -2.04
C ALA A 92 7.20 8.68 -1.13
N ASN A 93 7.02 7.42 -1.54
CA ASN A 93 6.46 6.37 -0.68
C ASN A 93 7.33 6.14 0.55
N THR A 94 8.66 6.06 0.38
CA THR A 94 9.61 5.89 1.48
C THR A 94 9.59 7.07 2.45
N LEU A 95 9.50 8.31 1.95
CA LEU A 95 9.40 9.51 2.78
C LEU A 95 8.13 9.47 3.65
N VAL A 96 6.99 9.11 3.08
CA VAL A 96 5.73 8.98 3.82
C VAL A 96 5.85 7.93 4.93
N LEU A 97 6.50 6.79 4.67
CA LEU A 97 6.75 5.77 5.69
C LEU A 97 7.63 6.28 6.84
N ILE A 98 8.67 7.05 6.53
CA ILE A 98 9.53 7.69 7.54
C ILE A 98 8.71 8.69 8.37
N LEU A 99 7.85 9.49 7.73
CA LEU A 99 6.96 10.43 8.40
C LEU A 99 6.01 9.70 9.37
N PHE A 100 5.38 8.61 8.93
CA PHE A 100 4.56 7.77 9.80
C PHE A 100 5.34 7.25 11.01
N LEU A 101 6.57 6.77 10.81
CA LEU A 101 7.43 6.31 11.91
C LEU A 101 7.70 7.42 12.93
N LEU A 102 8.01 8.63 12.46
CA LEU A 102 8.24 9.78 13.32
C LEU A 102 6.97 10.15 14.10
N ILE A 103 5.82 10.20 13.45
CA ILE A 103 4.53 10.49 14.10
C ILE A 103 4.22 9.46 15.19
N PHE A 104 4.31 8.17 14.88
CA PHE A 104 4.07 7.11 15.86
C PHE A 104 5.05 7.17 17.04
N ARG A 105 6.33 7.48 16.79
CA ARG A 105 7.30 7.70 17.86
C ARG A 105 6.98 8.93 18.71
N LEU A 106 6.56 10.03 18.10
CA LEU A 106 6.17 11.24 18.83
C LEU A 106 4.93 11.00 19.69
N LEU A 107 3.90 10.33 19.15
CA LEU A 107 2.71 9.93 19.91
C LEU A 107 3.07 8.99 21.07
N GLY A 108 3.94 8.01 20.83
CA GLY A 108 4.48 7.14 21.88
C GLY A 108 5.22 7.93 22.96
N TYR A 109 6.11 8.84 22.57
CA TYR A 109 6.83 9.70 23.50
C TYR A 109 5.90 10.63 24.29
N LEU A 110 4.93 11.28 23.63
CA LEU A 110 3.95 12.16 24.27
C LEU A 110 3.05 11.40 25.22
N SER A 111 2.56 10.21 24.84
CA SER A 111 1.76 9.37 25.74
C SER A 111 2.57 8.97 26.97
N LEU A 112 3.78 8.44 26.81
CA LEU A 112 4.68 8.10 27.92
C LEU A 112 5.01 9.32 28.80
N ARG A 113 5.26 10.48 28.19
CA ARG A 113 5.53 11.72 28.92
C ARG A 113 4.30 12.21 29.68
N TYR A 114 3.12 12.16 29.07
CA TYR A 114 1.87 12.58 29.70
C TYR A 114 1.47 11.62 30.83
N PHE A 115 1.58 10.31 30.63
CA PHE A 115 1.33 9.31 31.68
C PHE A 115 2.36 9.38 32.83
N ARG A 116 3.63 9.74 32.58
CA ARG A 116 4.62 9.96 33.65
C ARG A 116 4.55 11.34 34.31
N THR A 117 3.95 12.33 33.65
CA THR A 117 3.80 13.71 34.18
C THR A 117 2.41 13.95 34.80
N ALA A 118 1.45 13.06 34.62
CA ALA A 118 0.19 13.04 35.36
C ALA A 118 0.47 12.73 36.84
N LYS A 119 0.84 13.77 37.56
CA LYS A 119 0.87 13.88 39.02
C LYS A 119 -0.06 15.03 39.40
#